data_AF-A0A0C3GG14-F1
#
_entry.id   AF-A0A0C3GG14-F1
#
_cell.length_a   1.000
_cell.length_b   1.000
_cell.length_c   1.000
_cell.angle_alpha   90.00
_cell.angle_beta   90.00
_cell.angle_gamma   90.00
#
_symmetry.space_group_name_H-M   'P 1'
#
loop_
_entity.id
_entity.type
_entity.pdbx_description
1 polymer ?
#
loop_
_entity_poly.entity_id
_entity_poly.type
_entity_poly.pdbx_seq_one_letter_code
_entity_poly.pdbx_strand_id
1 'polypeptide(L)'
;MPVYQGIKLSIVSQLELRIHPEFPHPESSQFTYRTRNVIDETSVSSFVTPTIAPDSKADRILGARFWLRYDITEAREPKSPWYYFKLFMNGRHVTSWGTHSILKPSGQVMRALYDPTSRWNYKCDETIYKNCGTEMRPFYFSNINGRSVADDGGLIEVRVFRAKGRRKSLPTPAEFKPQDQYGLVMPSTGLMDDPKEAKFYYWLLIDPTNNPFTTFKFHYRSWDNLSSLNLIPTSHPRTLLFPSPSLLSLNCQSNKAHQKKAAAKRSESKR
;
A
#
# COMPACT_ATOMS: atom_id res chain seq x y z
N MET A 1 8.97 -2.45 10.86
CA MET A 1 8.90 -2.84 9.42
C MET A 1 9.37 -4.28 9.21
N PRO A 2 8.48 -5.19 8.80
CA PRO A 2 8.78 -6.62 8.72
C PRO A 2 9.70 -6.97 7.54
N VAL A 3 10.74 -7.74 7.83
CA VAL A 3 11.55 -8.46 6.85
C VAL A 3 11.35 -9.94 7.13
N TYR A 4 10.89 -10.69 6.13
CA TYR A 4 10.68 -12.13 6.29
C TYR A 4 11.00 -12.84 4.98
N GLN A 5 11.76 -13.93 5.08
CA GLN A 5 12.24 -14.72 3.94
C GLN A 5 12.96 -13.90 2.87
N GLY A 6 13.69 -12.85 3.28
CA GLY A 6 14.44 -11.97 2.38
C GLY A 6 13.62 -10.95 1.61
N ILE A 7 12.34 -10.79 1.99
CA ILE A 7 11.43 -9.80 1.43
C ILE A 7 11.13 -8.76 2.53
N LYS A 8 11.40 -7.50 2.23
CA LYS A 8 11.01 -6.36 3.05
C LYS A 8 9.73 -5.77 2.49
N LEU A 9 8.70 -5.60 3.32
CA LEU A 9 7.44 -5.00 2.93
C LEU A 9 7.06 -3.88 3.91
N SER A 10 6.60 -2.74 3.38
CA SER A 10 6.24 -1.57 4.18
C SER A 10 5.02 -0.84 3.63
N ILE A 11 4.24 -0.26 4.53
CA ILE A 11 3.14 0.67 4.22
C ILE A 11 3.62 2.08 4.50
N VAL A 12 3.52 2.98 3.52
CA VAL A 12 4.04 4.36 3.60
C VAL A 12 2.95 5.34 3.21
N SER A 13 2.74 6.39 4.02
CA SER A 13 1.78 7.47 3.73
C SER A 13 2.33 8.48 2.71
N GLN A 14 1.51 8.92 1.75
CA GLN A 14 1.92 9.87 0.70
C GLN A 14 2.18 11.28 1.26
N LEU A 15 1.42 11.71 2.26
CA LEU A 15 1.37 13.12 2.63
C LEU A 15 2.68 13.65 3.22
N GLU A 16 3.53 12.80 3.82
CA GLU A 16 4.77 13.29 4.45
C GLU A 16 5.94 12.29 4.39
N LEU A 17 5.85 11.20 3.61
CA LEU A 17 6.78 10.05 3.70
C LEU A 17 6.89 9.50 5.14
N ARG A 18 5.96 9.85 6.02
CA ARG A 18 5.98 9.44 7.42
C ARG A 18 5.44 8.02 7.57
N ILE A 19 5.96 7.33 8.57
CA ILE A 19 5.62 5.98 8.95
C ILE A 19 4.50 6.03 9.99
N HIS A 20 3.47 5.19 9.84
CA HIS A 20 2.49 4.99 10.90
C HIS A 20 3.16 4.29 12.09
N PRO A 21 3.03 4.80 13.33
CA PRO A 21 3.60 4.14 14.50
C PRO A 21 3.08 2.71 14.63
N GLU A 22 3.98 1.77 14.91
CA GLU A 22 3.66 0.36 15.15
C GLU A 22 3.38 0.19 16.65
N PHE A 23 2.23 -0.40 17.00
CA PHE A 23 1.85 -0.72 18.38
C PHE A 23 1.75 -2.24 18.55
N PRO A 24 2.04 -2.79 19.74
CA PRO A 24 1.90 -4.21 19.99
C PRO A 24 0.45 -4.65 19.71
N HIS A 25 0.30 -5.77 19.01
CA HIS A 25 -1.02 -6.35 18.80
C HIS A 25 -1.56 -6.83 20.16
N PRO A 26 -2.83 -6.60 20.50
CA PRO A 26 -3.39 -7.00 21.80
C PRO A 26 -3.15 -8.50 22.10
N GLU A 27 -3.20 -9.38 21.08
CA GLU A 27 -2.88 -10.81 21.24
C GLU A 27 -1.38 -11.15 21.34
N SER A 28 -0.47 -10.28 20.86
CA SER A 28 0.98 -10.50 21.03
C SER A 28 1.47 -10.21 22.46
N SER A 29 0.61 -9.66 23.31
CA SER A 29 0.89 -9.39 24.73
C SER A 29 0.98 -10.66 25.58
N GLN A 30 0.62 -11.84 25.06
CA GLN A 30 0.71 -13.11 25.78
C GLN A 30 2.08 -13.81 25.64
N PHE A 31 2.92 -13.39 24.70
CA PHE A 31 4.25 -13.98 24.46
C PHE A 31 5.33 -12.91 24.39
N THR A 32 5.56 -12.20 25.49
CA THR A 32 6.89 -11.62 25.75
C THR A 32 7.39 -12.15 27.07
N TYR A 33 8.29 -13.13 26.98
CA TYR A 33 9.21 -13.48 28.04
C TYR A 33 9.84 -12.20 28.57
N ARG A 34 9.56 -11.90 29.85
CA ARG A 34 10.16 -10.80 30.58
C ARG A 34 11.68 -10.99 30.52
N THR A 35 12.36 -10.14 29.76
CA THR A 35 13.78 -9.88 30.02
C THR A 35 13.87 -8.42 30.43
N ARG A 36 13.95 -8.23 31.75
CA ARG A 36 14.10 -6.96 32.43
C ARG A 36 15.52 -6.47 32.20
N ASN A 37 15.69 -5.48 31.33
CA ASN A 37 16.92 -4.69 31.32
C ASN A 37 16.62 -3.29 31.84
N VAL A 38 17.15 -3.08 33.04
CA VAL A 38 17.32 -1.82 33.77
C VAL A 38 18.38 -0.97 33.04
N ILE A 39 18.44 0.33 33.39
CA ILE A 39 19.46 1.36 33.06
C ILE A 39 18.98 2.27 31.90
N ASP A 40 18.96 3.59 31.98
CA ASP A 40 19.04 4.58 33.06
C ASP A 40 18.61 5.92 32.43
N GLU A 41 18.21 6.86 33.27
CA GLU A 41 17.71 8.19 32.93
C GLU A 41 18.81 9.09 32.31
N THR A 42 18.42 10.12 31.53
CA THR A 42 18.83 11.55 31.70
C THR A 42 18.65 12.39 30.40
N SER A 43 18.20 13.64 30.58
CA SER A 43 18.16 14.82 29.67
C SER A 43 16.89 14.98 28.80
N VAL A 44 15.94 15.90 29.04
CA VAL A 44 15.89 17.37 29.33
C VAL A 44 15.94 18.26 28.08
N SER A 45 14.79 18.88 27.78
CA SER A 45 14.57 20.21 27.12
C SER A 45 14.95 20.33 25.62
N SER A 46 14.27 21.04 24.72
CA SER A 46 13.51 22.29 24.83
C SER A 46 12.64 22.50 23.57
N PHE A 47 11.54 23.22 23.73
CA PHE A 47 10.63 23.70 22.69
C PHE A 47 11.27 24.76 21.76
N VAL A 48 11.03 24.67 20.44
CA VAL A 48 10.95 25.83 19.53
C VAL A 48 9.98 25.52 18.35
N THR A 49 9.00 26.41 18.16
CA THR A 49 8.22 26.66 16.92
C THR A 49 8.08 28.20 16.81
N PRO A 50 7.56 28.82 15.72
CA PRO A 50 7.27 28.38 14.34
C PRO A 50 7.71 29.40 13.25
N THR A 51 7.56 29.12 11.95
CA THR A 51 7.33 30.13 10.88
C THR A 51 6.58 29.52 9.68
N ILE A 52 5.73 30.32 9.05
CA ILE A 52 4.49 30.02 8.30
C ILE A 52 4.65 30.20 6.75
N ALA A 53 3.89 29.36 6.00
CA ALA A 53 3.29 29.53 4.64
C ALA A 53 4.18 29.45 3.37
N PRO A 54 3.64 29.16 2.14
CA PRO A 54 2.22 29.23 1.73
C PRO A 54 1.62 28.05 0.92
N ASP A 55 0.29 27.94 1.01
CA ASP A 55 -0.70 27.40 0.06
C ASP A 55 -0.26 26.34 -0.97
N SER A 56 -0.65 25.09 -0.72
CA SER A 56 -0.92 24.12 -1.77
C SER A 56 -2.42 23.86 -1.81
N LYS A 57 -3.05 24.21 -2.94
CA LYS A 57 -4.43 23.91 -3.33
C LYS A 57 -4.68 22.39 -3.41
N ALA A 58 -4.68 21.71 -2.28
CA ALA A 58 -5.15 20.34 -2.12
C ALA A 58 -6.45 20.34 -1.31
N ASP A 59 -7.37 21.24 -1.65
CA ASP A 59 -8.74 21.16 -1.16
C ASP A 59 -9.35 19.82 -1.59
N ARG A 60 -9.79 19.04 -0.59
CA ARG A 60 -10.73 17.89 -0.62
C ARG A 60 -10.26 16.44 -0.51
N ILE A 61 -9.02 16.10 -0.12
CA ILE A 61 -8.72 14.67 0.12
C ILE A 61 -8.89 14.30 1.59
N LEU A 62 -10.13 13.92 1.91
CA LEU A 62 -10.48 13.12 3.08
C LEU A 62 -9.59 11.85 3.11
N GLY A 63 -8.78 11.70 4.14
CA GLY A 63 -8.02 10.47 4.40
C GLY A 63 -6.57 10.45 3.91
N ALA A 64 -5.72 9.68 4.59
CA ALA A 64 -4.29 9.56 4.26
C ALA A 64 -4.08 8.50 3.17
N ARG A 65 -3.57 8.90 1.99
CA ARG A 65 -3.19 7.94 0.95
C ARG A 65 -1.99 7.13 1.39
N PHE A 66 -1.96 5.84 1.09
CA PHE A 66 -0.81 4.99 1.39
C PHE A 66 -0.38 4.12 0.21
N TRP A 67 0.89 3.73 0.24
CA TRP A 67 1.53 2.86 -0.74
C TRP A 67 2.07 1.62 -0.05
N LEU A 68 2.02 0.48 -0.73
CA LEU A 68 2.77 -0.71 -0.34
C LEU A 68 4.08 -0.71 -1.11
N ARG A 69 5.20 -0.84 -0.40
CA ARG A 69 6.53 -0.91 -0.98
C ARG A 69 7.17 -2.24 -0.62
N TYR A 70 7.72 -2.91 -1.62
CA TYR A 70 8.44 -4.15 -1.45
C TYR A 70 9.88 -4.00 -1.92
N ASP A 71 10.76 -4.77 -1.29
CA ASP A 71 12.15 -4.94 -1.69
C ASP A 71 12.56 -6.40 -1.47
N ILE A 72 13.21 -6.99 -2.46
CA ILE A 72 13.68 -8.38 -2.44
C ILE A 72 15.21 -8.30 -2.36
N THR A 73 15.73 -8.19 -1.14
CA THR A 73 17.16 -7.97 -0.89
C THR A 73 17.95 -9.27 -0.91
N GLU A 74 17.44 -10.30 -0.23
CA GLU A 74 18.14 -11.59 -0.05
C GLU A 74 17.13 -12.73 0.10
N ALA A 75 16.29 -12.96 -0.91
CA ALA A 75 15.33 -14.04 -0.85
C ALA A 75 16.01 -15.37 -0.52
N ARG A 76 15.53 -16.04 0.54
CA ARG A 76 16.10 -17.29 1.05
C ARG A 76 16.02 -18.36 -0.05
N GLU A 77 17.08 -19.17 -0.17
CA GLU A 77 17.14 -20.25 -1.17
C GLU A 77 15.96 -21.24 -1.04
N PRO A 78 15.44 -21.80 -2.14
CA PRO A 78 15.87 -21.59 -3.52
C PRO A 78 15.37 -20.25 -4.10
N LYS A 79 16.30 -19.49 -4.69
CA LYS A 79 15.99 -18.21 -5.35
C LYS A 79 15.07 -18.43 -6.55
N SER A 80 13.93 -17.75 -6.53
CA SER A 80 13.01 -17.74 -7.66
C SER A 80 13.26 -16.49 -8.53
N PRO A 81 13.23 -16.61 -9.86
CA PRO A 81 13.36 -15.45 -10.75
C PRO A 81 12.18 -14.50 -10.62
N TRP A 82 10.98 -15.01 -10.28
CA TRP A 82 9.76 -14.24 -10.24
C TRP A 82 9.05 -14.35 -8.89
N TYR A 83 8.58 -13.20 -8.40
CA TYR A 83 7.72 -13.10 -7.22
C TYR A 83 6.38 -12.52 -7.62
N TYR A 84 5.31 -13.17 -7.17
CA TYR A 84 3.92 -12.76 -7.39
C TYR A 84 3.27 -12.43 -6.06
N PHE A 85 2.62 -11.28 -6.00
CA PHE A 85 2.01 -10.72 -4.80
C PHE A 85 0.51 -10.62 -5.01
N LYS A 86 -0.26 -11.03 -4.00
CA LYS A 86 -1.69 -10.78 -3.90
C LYS A 86 -1.97 -9.94 -2.67
N LEU A 87 -2.63 -8.81 -2.86
CA LEU A 87 -3.08 -7.93 -1.80
C LEU A 87 -4.53 -8.21 -1.47
N PHE A 88 -4.76 -8.51 -0.21
CA PHE A 88 -6.07 -8.62 0.40
C PHE A 88 -6.23 -7.50 1.42
N MET A 89 -7.40 -6.88 1.43
CA MET A 89 -7.79 -5.95 2.48
C MET A 89 -9.09 -6.47 3.06
N ASN A 90 -9.10 -6.73 4.37
CA ASN A 90 -10.25 -7.27 5.12
C ASN A 90 -10.82 -8.54 4.46
N GLY A 91 -9.92 -9.46 4.09
CA GLY A 91 -10.27 -10.74 3.44
C GLY A 91 -10.63 -10.63 1.95
N ARG A 92 -10.77 -9.43 1.38
CA ARG A 92 -11.12 -9.23 -0.04
C ARG A 92 -9.88 -9.02 -0.89
N HIS A 93 -9.78 -9.76 -2.00
CA HIS A 93 -8.71 -9.55 -2.98
C HIS A 93 -8.87 -8.18 -3.65
N VAL A 94 -7.86 -7.32 -3.51
CA VAL A 94 -7.85 -5.95 -4.04
C VAL A 94 -7.09 -5.89 -5.34
N THR A 95 -5.87 -6.39 -5.37
CA THR A 95 -5.03 -6.38 -6.57
C THR A 95 -3.91 -7.39 -6.46
N SER A 96 -3.29 -7.70 -7.59
CA SER A 96 -2.10 -8.54 -7.66
C SER A 96 -1.08 -7.96 -8.64
N TRP A 97 0.19 -8.20 -8.35
CA TRP A 97 1.31 -7.76 -9.18
C TRP A 97 2.45 -8.75 -9.06
N GLY A 98 3.47 -8.61 -9.89
CA GLY A 98 4.68 -9.38 -9.69
C GLY A 98 5.91 -8.66 -10.20
N THR A 99 7.06 -9.20 -9.82
CA THR A 99 8.36 -8.62 -10.13
C THR A 99 9.39 -9.69 -10.41
N HIS A 100 10.44 -9.30 -11.12
CA HIS A 100 11.62 -10.13 -11.31
C HIS A 100 12.62 -9.79 -10.20
N SER A 101 13.04 -10.78 -9.42
CA SER A 101 13.92 -10.59 -8.26
C SER A 101 15.25 -9.92 -8.62
N ILE A 102 15.87 -10.34 -9.72
CA ILE A 102 17.16 -9.78 -10.18
C ILE A 102 17.01 -8.45 -10.93
N LEU A 103 16.16 -8.38 -11.96
CA LEU A 103 16.07 -7.19 -12.82
C LEU A 103 15.39 -5.99 -12.13
N LYS A 104 14.47 -6.26 -11.21
CA LYS A 104 13.69 -5.23 -10.53
C LYS A 104 13.26 -5.71 -9.13
N PRO A 105 14.19 -5.84 -8.17
CA PRO A 105 13.91 -6.39 -6.83
C PRO A 105 12.88 -5.57 -6.05
N SER A 106 12.81 -4.26 -6.32
CA SER A 106 11.98 -3.33 -5.55
C SER A 106 10.90 -2.66 -6.40
N GLY A 107 9.83 -2.26 -5.71
CA GLY A 107 8.73 -1.56 -6.34
C GLY A 107 7.69 -1.07 -5.34
N GLN A 108 6.65 -0.44 -5.87
CA GLN A 108 5.57 0.12 -5.08
C GLN A 108 4.23 -0.06 -5.79
N VAL A 109 3.18 -0.20 -4.99
CA VAL A 109 1.79 -0.29 -5.43
C VAL A 109 0.96 0.70 -4.63
N MET A 110 0.24 1.55 -5.33
CA MET A 110 -0.50 2.68 -4.75
C MET A 110 -1.97 2.72 -5.16
N ARG A 111 -2.37 1.81 -6.05
CA ARG A 111 -3.70 1.74 -6.66
C ARG A 111 -3.97 0.35 -7.19
N ALA A 112 -5.25 0.03 -7.30
CA ALA A 112 -5.77 -1.14 -7.99
C ALA A 112 -6.47 -0.71 -9.29
N LEU A 113 -6.57 -1.67 -10.21
CA LEU A 113 -7.23 -1.53 -11.51
C LEU A 113 -8.52 -2.33 -11.49
N TYR A 114 -9.61 -1.69 -11.89
CA TYR A 114 -10.94 -2.28 -11.87
C TYR A 114 -11.66 -2.09 -13.20
N ASP A 115 -12.69 -2.90 -13.39
CA ASP A 115 -13.67 -2.69 -14.43
C ASP A 115 -14.38 -1.36 -14.20
N PRO A 116 -14.62 -0.55 -15.24
CA PRO A 116 -15.35 0.70 -15.12
C PRO A 116 -16.72 0.48 -14.50
N THR A 117 -16.96 1.22 -13.41
CA THR A 117 -18.27 1.31 -12.78
C THR A 117 -19.28 2.01 -13.69
N SER A 118 -20.58 1.84 -13.41
CA SER A 118 -21.69 2.33 -14.25
C SER A 118 -21.67 3.84 -14.52
N ARG A 119 -21.06 4.64 -13.63
CA ARG A 119 -20.74 6.06 -13.81
C ARG A 119 -19.95 6.40 -15.09
N TRP A 120 -19.24 5.45 -15.67
CA TRP A 120 -18.49 5.64 -16.92
C TRP A 120 -19.27 5.21 -18.16
N ASN A 121 -20.45 4.60 -17.99
CA ASN A 121 -21.30 4.20 -19.09
C ASN A 121 -21.76 5.43 -19.87
N TYR A 122 -21.93 5.27 -21.18
CA TYR A 122 -22.38 6.33 -22.07
C TYR A 122 -23.70 5.94 -22.73
N LYS A 123 -24.52 6.93 -23.07
CA LYS A 123 -25.81 6.74 -23.72
C LYS A 123 -25.68 7.07 -25.21
N CYS A 124 -26.14 6.17 -26.07
CA CYS A 124 -26.29 6.40 -27.51
C CYS A 124 -27.65 5.85 -27.93
N ASP A 125 -28.47 6.66 -28.58
CA ASP A 125 -29.80 6.26 -29.11
C ASP A 125 -30.64 5.47 -28.09
N GLU A 126 -30.84 6.08 -26.92
CA GLU A 126 -31.60 5.52 -25.79
C GLU A 126 -30.99 4.28 -25.11
N THR A 127 -29.95 3.70 -25.69
CA THR A 127 -29.25 2.53 -25.16
C THR A 127 -28.04 2.94 -24.31
N ILE A 128 -27.88 2.31 -23.14
CA ILE A 128 -26.75 2.54 -22.24
C ILE A 128 -25.65 1.51 -22.56
N TYR A 129 -24.48 1.99 -22.95
CA TYR A 129 -23.31 1.18 -23.26
C TYR A 129 -22.29 1.21 -22.13
N LYS A 130 -21.74 0.03 -21.79
CA LYS A 130 -20.64 -0.07 -20.82
C LYS A 130 -19.35 0.44 -21.46
N ASN A 131 -18.63 1.28 -20.73
CA ASN A 131 -17.33 1.77 -21.18
C ASN A 131 -16.25 0.69 -21.01
N CYS A 132 -15.44 0.48 -22.06
CA CYS A 132 -14.42 -0.55 -22.13
C CYS A 132 -13.04 -0.13 -21.55
N GLY A 133 -12.99 0.94 -20.76
CA GLY A 133 -11.76 1.43 -20.12
C GLY A 133 -11.27 0.55 -18.96
N THR A 134 -10.25 1.03 -18.26
CA THR A 134 -9.80 0.45 -16.97
C THR A 134 -9.79 1.55 -15.92
N GLU A 135 -10.53 1.35 -14.85
CA GLU A 135 -10.70 2.33 -13.79
C GLU A 135 -9.57 2.24 -12.75
N MET A 136 -8.99 3.37 -12.39
CA MET A 136 -7.92 3.45 -11.39
C MET A 136 -8.48 3.88 -10.03
N ARG A 137 -8.15 3.11 -8.99
CA ARG A 137 -8.58 3.41 -7.62
C ARG A 137 -7.40 3.34 -6.63
N PRO A 138 -6.94 4.48 -6.08
CA PRO A 138 -5.86 4.51 -5.09
C PRO A 138 -6.32 4.09 -3.71
N PHE A 139 -5.38 3.74 -2.84
CA PHE A 139 -5.67 3.33 -1.47
C PHE A 139 -5.60 4.52 -0.50
N TYR A 140 -6.65 4.72 0.30
CA TYR A 140 -6.72 5.73 1.35
C TYR A 140 -7.23 5.12 2.66
N PHE A 141 -6.68 5.58 3.78
CA PHE A 141 -7.34 5.44 5.08
C PHE A 141 -8.44 6.50 5.21
N SER A 142 -9.66 6.10 5.53
CA SER A 142 -10.79 7.01 5.73
C SER A 142 -10.58 7.91 6.95
N ASN A 143 -10.98 9.17 6.85
CA ASN A 143 -11.09 10.11 7.99
C ASN A 143 -12.52 10.65 8.15
N ILE A 144 -13.52 9.96 7.58
CA ILE A 144 -14.91 10.45 7.58
C ILE A 144 -15.53 10.16 8.96
N ASN A 145 -15.80 11.23 9.70
CA ASN A 145 -16.55 11.23 10.95
C ASN A 145 -17.94 10.64 10.73
N GLY A 146 -18.13 9.37 11.07
CA GLY A 146 -19.40 8.68 10.88
C GLY A 146 -19.25 7.18 11.01
N ARG A 147 -19.27 6.70 12.26
CA ARG A 147 -19.07 5.32 12.70
C ARG A 147 -17.66 4.79 12.45
N SER A 148 -16.99 4.52 13.57
CA SER A 148 -15.74 3.77 13.66
C SER A 148 -15.98 2.31 13.28
N VAL A 149 -16.15 2.01 11.99
CA VAL A 149 -16.42 0.61 11.56
C VAL A 149 -15.13 -0.24 11.51
N ALA A 150 -14.03 0.28 12.06
CA ALA A 150 -12.84 -0.48 12.41
C ALA A 150 -12.62 -0.53 13.93
N ASP A 151 -13.69 -0.52 14.74
CA ASP A 151 -13.59 -0.81 16.18
C ASP A 151 -12.97 -2.20 16.44
N ASP A 152 -13.13 -3.15 15.52
CA ASP A 152 -12.48 -4.47 15.62
C ASP A 152 -11.04 -4.50 15.06
N GLY A 153 -10.62 -3.44 14.37
CA GLY A 153 -9.36 -3.36 13.64
C GLY A 153 -9.46 -3.99 12.25
N GLY A 154 -8.82 -3.37 11.26
CA GLY A 154 -8.74 -3.87 9.90
C GLY A 154 -7.45 -4.62 9.62
N LEU A 155 -7.43 -5.40 8.55
CA LEU A 155 -6.29 -6.21 8.15
C LEU A 155 -5.92 -5.97 6.68
N ILE A 156 -4.70 -5.54 6.44
CA ILE A 156 -4.06 -5.56 5.13
C ILE A 156 -3.14 -6.78 5.08
N GLU A 157 -3.42 -7.71 4.18
CA GLU A 157 -2.66 -8.94 4.00
C GLU A 157 -2.01 -8.96 2.62
N VAL A 158 -0.71 -9.22 2.58
CA VAL A 158 0.03 -9.44 1.32
C VAL A 158 0.57 -10.85 1.31
N ARG A 159 0.00 -11.68 0.45
CA ARG A 159 0.49 -13.05 0.18
C ARG A 159 1.49 -13.00 -0.95
N VAL A 160 2.64 -13.61 -0.74
CA VAL A 160 3.72 -13.67 -1.72
C VAL A 160 3.93 -15.12 -2.15
N PHE A 161 4.06 -15.31 -3.45
CA PHE A 161 4.29 -16.58 -4.11
C PHE A 161 5.53 -16.47 -4.97
N ARG A 162 6.32 -17.52 -5.04
CA ARG A 162 7.39 -17.70 -6.01
C ARG A 162 6.79 -18.25 -7.29
N ALA A 163 7.35 -17.86 -8.43
CA ALA A 163 6.87 -18.29 -9.74
C ALA A 163 8.04 -18.68 -10.64
N LYS A 164 7.84 -19.71 -11.48
CA LYS A 164 8.82 -20.10 -12.51
C LYS A 164 8.84 -19.09 -13.66
N GLY A 165 7.68 -18.50 -13.95
CA GLY A 165 7.52 -17.59 -15.06
C GLY A 165 6.12 -16.99 -15.11
N ARG A 166 5.88 -16.22 -16.17
CA ARG A 166 4.61 -15.56 -16.44
C ARG A 166 4.31 -15.53 -17.92
N ARG A 167 3.03 -15.59 -18.28
CA ARG A 167 2.52 -15.47 -19.65
C ARG A 167 1.57 -14.29 -19.72
N LYS A 168 1.72 -13.43 -20.73
CA LYS A 168 0.82 -12.28 -20.92
C LYS A 168 -0.62 -12.79 -21.12
N SER A 169 -1.58 -12.15 -20.47
CA SER A 169 -3.01 -12.43 -20.64
C SER A 169 -3.75 -11.19 -21.16
N LEU A 170 -4.99 -11.41 -21.58
CA LEU A 170 -5.93 -10.32 -21.81
C LEU A 170 -6.24 -9.61 -20.49
N PRO A 171 -6.59 -8.31 -20.53
CA PRO A 171 -7.12 -7.61 -19.38
C PRO A 171 -8.36 -8.30 -18.83
N THR A 172 -8.30 -8.65 -17.55
CA THR A 172 -9.45 -9.14 -16.79
C THR A 172 -9.51 -8.36 -15.48
N PRO A 173 -9.82 -7.05 -15.53
CA PRO A 173 -9.97 -6.25 -14.33
C PRO A 173 -11.13 -6.82 -13.50
N ALA A 174 -10.98 -6.80 -12.17
CA ALA A 174 -12.06 -7.22 -11.30
C ALA A 174 -13.12 -6.11 -11.22
N GLU A 175 -14.35 -6.47 -10.87
CA GLU A 175 -15.35 -5.49 -10.45
C GLU A 175 -14.92 -4.83 -9.12
N PHE A 176 -15.12 -3.53 -9.00
CA PHE A 176 -14.84 -2.81 -7.76
C PHE A 176 -15.89 -3.10 -6.69
N LYS A 177 -15.45 -3.52 -5.51
CA LYS A 177 -16.29 -3.67 -4.32
C LYS A 177 -15.81 -2.70 -3.23
N PRO A 178 -16.66 -1.77 -2.75
CA PRO A 178 -16.26 -0.77 -1.78
C PRO A 178 -15.84 -1.40 -0.44
N GLN A 179 -14.87 -0.77 0.22
CA GLN A 179 -14.36 -1.16 1.54
C GLN A 179 -14.51 -0.05 2.57
N ASP A 180 -15.38 0.93 2.30
CA ASP A 180 -15.54 2.13 3.12
C ASP A 180 -15.95 1.78 4.56
N GLN A 181 -16.68 0.66 4.71
CA GLN A 181 -17.05 0.05 5.98
C GLN A 181 -15.87 -0.46 6.83
N TYR A 182 -14.64 -0.46 6.33
CA TYR A 182 -13.47 -0.92 7.09
C TYR A 182 -12.43 0.19 7.29
N GLY A 183 -12.84 1.46 7.18
CA GLY A 183 -11.93 2.60 7.30
C GLY A 183 -10.94 2.70 6.14
N LEU A 184 -11.21 2.06 5.00
CA LEU A 184 -10.43 2.15 3.77
C LEU A 184 -11.31 2.65 2.64
N VAL A 185 -10.88 3.73 1.98
CA VAL A 185 -11.58 4.28 0.82
C VAL A 185 -10.72 4.10 -0.41
N MET A 186 -11.36 3.70 -1.50
CA MET A 186 -10.73 3.55 -2.81
C MET A 186 -11.50 4.38 -3.84
N PRO A 187 -11.38 5.73 -3.77
CA PRO A 187 -12.11 6.60 -4.65
C PRO A 187 -11.59 6.40 -6.07
N SER A 188 -12.47 6.59 -7.04
CA SER A 188 -12.04 6.51 -8.43
C SER A 188 -11.34 7.78 -8.86
N THR A 189 -10.18 7.63 -9.49
CA THR A 189 -9.39 8.75 -10.04
C THR A 189 -9.52 8.93 -11.54
N GLY A 190 -10.38 8.18 -12.21
CA GLY A 190 -10.48 8.21 -13.66
C GLY A 190 -10.36 6.85 -14.32
N LEU A 191 -10.62 6.84 -15.62
CA LEU A 191 -10.13 5.79 -16.50
C LEU A 191 -8.64 6.00 -16.79
N MET A 192 -7.94 4.92 -17.09
CA MET A 192 -6.53 4.95 -17.46
C MET A 192 -6.36 5.56 -18.85
N ASP A 193 -5.51 6.58 -18.97
CA ASP A 193 -5.28 7.31 -20.23
C ASP A 193 -4.73 6.41 -21.35
N ASP A 194 -3.80 5.53 -21.00
CA ASP A 194 -3.24 4.53 -21.91
C ASP A 194 -3.49 3.11 -21.38
N PRO A 195 -4.61 2.47 -21.78
CA PRO A 195 -4.92 1.09 -21.38
C PRO A 195 -3.84 0.08 -21.77
N LYS A 196 -2.99 0.37 -22.77
CA LYS A 196 -1.91 -0.53 -23.22
C LYS A 196 -0.82 -0.71 -22.16
N GLU A 197 -0.69 0.23 -21.22
CA GLU A 197 0.24 0.09 -20.09
C GLU A 197 -0.26 -0.89 -19.02
N ALA A 198 -1.56 -1.20 -18.98
CA ALA A 198 -2.11 -2.20 -18.07
C ALA A 198 -1.76 -3.61 -18.58
N LYS A 199 -0.73 -4.22 -17.99
CA LYS A 199 -0.23 -5.54 -18.37
C LYS A 199 -0.71 -6.60 -17.38
N PHE A 200 -1.48 -7.56 -17.89
CA PHE A 200 -1.99 -8.69 -17.14
C PHE A 200 -1.21 -9.95 -17.50
N TYR A 201 -1.06 -10.84 -16.52
CA TYR A 201 -0.26 -12.05 -16.67
C TYR A 201 -0.89 -13.22 -15.92
N TYR A 202 -0.83 -14.39 -16.54
CA TYR A 202 -0.92 -15.67 -15.85
C TYR A 202 0.44 -15.99 -15.24
N TRP A 203 0.45 -16.41 -13.98
CA TRP A 203 1.67 -16.73 -13.23
C TRP A 203 1.78 -18.23 -13.03
N LEU A 204 2.93 -18.79 -13.39
CA LEU A 204 3.23 -20.20 -13.14
C LEU A 204 3.83 -20.33 -11.75
N LEU A 205 2.97 -20.46 -10.74
CA LEU A 205 3.37 -20.50 -9.33
C LEU A 205 4.15 -21.79 -9.01
N ILE A 206 5.19 -21.63 -8.19
CA ILE A 206 5.90 -22.75 -7.56
C ILE A 206 5.15 -23.16 -6.30
N ASP A 207 4.68 -22.17 -5.54
CA ASP A 207 3.98 -22.40 -4.28
C ASP A 207 2.47 -22.59 -4.53
N PRO A 208 1.81 -23.50 -3.79
CA PRO A 208 0.37 -23.71 -3.89
C PRO A 208 -0.45 -22.46 -3.55
N THR A 209 -1.62 -22.31 -4.17
CA THR A 209 -2.47 -21.12 -3.96
C THR A 209 -2.95 -20.95 -2.51
N ASN A 210 -3.09 -22.06 -1.77
CA ASN A 210 -3.47 -22.10 -0.36
C ASN A 210 -2.26 -22.02 0.59
N ASN A 211 -1.04 -22.17 0.10
CA ASN A 211 0.19 -22.16 0.90
C ASN A 211 1.22 -21.21 0.28
N PRO A 212 1.07 -19.88 0.47
CA PRO A 212 2.00 -18.90 -0.07
C PRO A 212 3.41 -19.05 0.54
N PHE A 213 4.43 -18.63 -0.19
CA PHE A 213 5.81 -18.59 0.30
C PHE A 213 5.96 -17.77 1.58
N THR A 214 5.29 -16.61 1.62
CA THR A 214 5.18 -15.79 2.84
C THR A 214 3.90 -14.98 2.82
N THR A 215 3.41 -14.62 4.00
CA THR A 215 2.30 -13.71 4.19
C THR A 215 2.68 -12.61 5.16
N PHE A 216 2.50 -11.36 4.74
CA PHE A 216 2.61 -10.19 5.60
C PHE A 216 1.22 -9.75 6.03
N LYS A 217 1.03 -9.52 7.33
CA LYS A 217 -0.23 -9.06 7.91
C LYS A 217 0.01 -7.73 8.61
N PHE A 218 -0.68 -6.69 8.18
CA PHE A 218 -0.65 -5.37 8.80
C PHE A 218 -2.03 -5.07 9.36
N HIS A 219 -2.12 -5.09 10.69
CA HIS A 219 -3.31 -4.66 11.38
C HIS A 219 -3.31 -3.13 11.46
N TYR A 220 -4.44 -2.50 11.18
CA TYR A 220 -4.61 -1.06 11.29
C TYR A 220 -5.84 -0.74 12.14
N ARG A 221 -5.73 0.31 12.95
CA ARG A 221 -6.75 0.75 13.92
C ARG A 221 -6.81 2.28 13.92
N SER A 222 -7.96 2.82 14.32
CA SER A 222 -8.08 4.26 14.60
C SER A 222 -7.34 4.61 15.90
N TRP A 223 -6.94 5.87 16.03
CA TRP A 223 -6.34 6.39 17.27
C TRP A 223 -7.25 6.21 18.48
N ASP A 224 -8.56 6.43 18.28
CA ASP A 224 -9.55 6.29 19.33
C ASP A 224 -9.68 4.81 19.76
N ASN A 225 -9.62 3.87 18.81
CA ASN A 225 -9.63 2.44 19.11
C ASN A 225 -8.36 1.96 19.84
N LEU A 226 -7.19 2.49 19.47
CA LEU A 226 -5.95 2.21 20.21
C LEU A 226 -6.03 2.72 21.66
N SER A 227 -6.68 3.87 21.86
CA SER A 227 -6.91 4.44 23.19
C SER A 227 -7.90 3.61 23.99
N SER A 228 -9.01 3.17 23.38
CA SER A 228 -10.01 2.32 24.05
C SER A 228 -9.47 0.94 24.44
N LEU A 229 -8.51 0.41 23.67
CA LEU A 229 -7.79 -0.82 23.98
C LEU A 229 -6.68 -0.64 25.03
N ASN A 230 -6.50 0.58 25.57
CA ASN A 230 -5.40 0.95 26.48
C ASN A 230 -4.01 0.66 25.89
N LEU A 231 -3.86 0.65 24.56
CA LEU A 231 -2.56 0.48 23.89
C LEU A 231 -1.77 1.79 23.86
N ILE A 232 -2.48 2.92 23.93
CA ILE A 232 -1.91 4.26 24.03
C ILE A 232 -2.69 5.10 25.05
N PRO A 233 -2.05 6.08 25.71
CA PRO A 233 -2.76 7.03 26.55
C PRO A 233 -3.64 7.97 25.70
N THR A 234 -4.73 8.49 26.28
CA THR A 234 -5.64 9.43 25.59
C THR A 234 -4.94 10.72 25.13
N SER A 235 -3.85 11.10 25.81
CA SER A 235 -3.01 12.26 25.48
C SER A 235 -1.92 11.96 24.44
N HIS A 236 -1.89 10.76 23.85
CA HIS A 236 -0.83 10.38 22.92
C HIS A 236 -0.83 11.29 21.67
N PRO A 237 0.35 11.81 21.26
CA PRO A 237 0.44 12.67 20.09
C PRO A 237 0.08 11.89 18.83
N ARG A 238 -0.92 12.39 18.08
CA ARG A 238 -1.39 11.79 16.82
C ARG A 238 -0.47 12.13 15.64
N THR A 239 0.83 12.01 15.85
CA THR A 239 1.88 12.39 14.88
C THR A 239 2.42 11.14 14.19
N LEU A 240 2.60 11.22 12.87
CA LEU A 240 3.28 10.17 12.10
C LEU A 240 4.80 10.28 12.32
N LEU A 241 5.52 9.16 12.30
CA LEU A 241 6.96 9.11 12.54
C LEU A 241 7.77 9.47 11.29
N PHE A 242 8.95 10.06 11.46
CA PHE A 242 9.86 10.27 10.33
C PHE A 242 10.31 8.93 9.72
N PRO A 243 10.42 8.84 8.39
CA PRO A 243 10.95 7.64 7.75
C PRO A 243 12.40 7.40 8.14
N SER A 244 12.77 6.13 8.36
CA SER A 244 14.19 5.79 8.51
C SER A 244 14.97 6.13 7.24
N PRO A 245 16.29 6.42 7.33
CA PRO A 245 17.12 6.73 6.15
C PRO A 245 17.02 5.68 5.03
N SER A 246 16.82 4.42 5.41
CA SER A 246 16.62 3.30 4.46
C SER A 246 15.34 3.38 3.63
N LEU A 247 14.27 4.02 4.13
CA LEU A 247 13.04 4.25 3.35
C LEU A 247 13.16 5.48 2.45
N LEU A 248 13.91 6.50 2.90
CA LEU A 248 14.21 7.70 2.11
C LEU A 248 15.06 7.35 0.88
N SER A 249 16.07 6.48 1.03
CA SER A 249 16.92 6.06 -0.10
C SER A 249 16.12 5.37 -1.21
N LEU A 250 15.17 4.49 -0.84
CA LEU A 250 14.25 3.86 -1.79
C LEU A 250 13.36 4.90 -2.51
N ASN A 251 12.98 6.00 -1.85
CA ASN A 251 12.17 7.06 -2.47
C ASN A 251 12.95 7.86 -3.50
N CYS A 252 14.21 8.20 -3.19
CA CYS A 252 15.10 8.86 -4.13
C CYS A 252 15.32 8.01 -5.40
N GLN A 253 15.41 6.68 -5.25
CA GLN A 253 15.55 5.77 -6.38
C GLN A 253 14.27 5.68 -7.23
N SER A 254 13.08 5.66 -6.61
CA SER A 254 11.82 5.59 -7.37
C SER A 254 11.52 6.90 -8.12
N ASN A 255 11.80 8.05 -7.52
CA ASN A 255 11.65 9.37 -8.16
C ASN A 255 12.62 9.52 -9.35
N LYS A 256 13.87 9.10 -9.21
CA LYS A 256 14.84 9.07 -10.33
C LYS A 256 14.37 8.15 -11.47
N ALA A 257 13.78 6.99 -11.14
CA ALA A 257 13.24 6.07 -12.15
C ALA A 257 12.01 6.63 -12.87
N HIS A 258 11.11 7.32 -12.16
CA HIS A 258 9.96 8.00 -12.76
C HIS A 258 10.37 9.17 -13.65
N GLN A 259 11.34 9.99 -13.22
CA GLN A 259 11.87 11.10 -14.01
C GLN A 259 12.59 10.62 -15.28
N LYS A 260 13.40 9.55 -15.20
CA LYS A 260 14.05 8.95 -16.39
C LYS A 260 13.03 8.42 -17.41
N LYS A 261 11.93 7.78 -16.95
CA LYS A 261 10.86 7.31 -17.85
C LYS A 261 10.08 8.45 -18.50
N ALA A 262 9.81 9.53 -17.76
CA ALA A 262 9.14 10.71 -18.29
C ALA A 262 10.02 11.45 -19.32
N ALA A 263 11.34 11.51 -19.09
CA ALA A 263 12.30 12.09 -20.03
C ALA A 263 12.43 11.25 -21.32
N ALA A 264 12.49 9.92 -21.21
CA ALA A 264 12.57 9.02 -22.37
C ALA A 264 11.32 9.11 -23.28
N LYS A 265 10.12 9.20 -22.69
CA LYS A 265 8.88 9.43 -23.46
C LYS A 265 8.86 10.79 -24.18
N ARG A 266 9.45 11.83 -23.59
CA ARG A 266 9.56 13.16 -24.24
C ARG A 266 10.57 13.19 -25.38
N SER A 267 11.61 12.36 -25.34
CA SER A 267 12.57 12.25 -26.45
C SER A 267 12.03 11.42 -27.62
N GLU A 268 11.16 10.43 -27.38
CA GLU A 268 10.51 9.65 -28.45
C GLU A 268 9.39 10.42 -29.17
N SER A 269 8.72 11.35 -28.48
CA SER A 269 7.68 12.21 -29.09
C SER A 269 8.24 13.35 -29.96
N LYS A 270 9.57 13.52 -30.03
CA LYS A 270 10.24 14.57 -30.83
C LYS A 270 10.97 14.02 -32.06
N ARG A 271 10.73 12.77 -32.44
CA ARG A 271 11.20 12.17 -33.69
C ARG A 271 10.04 11.81 -34.58
#